data_AF-A0A7S7UBE0-F1
#
_entry.id   AF-A0A7S7UBE0-F1
#
_cell.length_a   1.000
_cell.length_b   1.000
_cell.length_c   1.000
_cell.angle_alpha   90.00
_cell.angle_beta   90.00
_cell.angle_gamma   90.00
#
_symmetry.space_group_name_H-M   'P 1'
#
loop_
_entity.id
_entity.type
_entity.pdbx_description
1 polymer ?
#
loop_
_entity_poly.entity_id
_entity_poly.type
_entity_poly.pdbx_seq_one_letter_code
_entity_poly.pdbx_strand_id
1 'polypeptide(L)'
;MTAEIAIMNRHALVLAADSAVTVSRRKVWKTANKLFSLSPHNDIAIMAYGAGDFIGFPWETIVKTYRLAVGQRQFKSVQECADDFIAYLKNEKFSASTEEEVSVVIGFVKHLDLLKKQMPEYKTRKEFRAALEVRIARSKERIESLSEIAADISLTDFRSQYQETIAGLAKEEFKEHVPKKIMKNLVELLFMGFRRRFKSDYYTGVVVAGFGTDELFPSLASYVIDGKHKGRLRAWKEEVNSHNCNEVDESNGVIIAFGQDDIAVLFLEGVMSQHTRWMRRTLKRLLDDKSDSLIETYVPNQDEQTVERTLQRKENSKIVRDLDKEFEDYRDRSLVQPVMKVVATLPKEEMAEMAEALVELTSLRRRVDSPLESVGGPTDVAVISKGDGLVWTKRKHYFDAALNRDFLTRKALQLQKVSLDERSN
;
A
#
# COMPACT_ATOMS: atom_id res chain seq x y z
N MET A 1 0.84 -10.32 0.12
CA MET A 1 0.99 -9.74 -1.22
C MET A 1 -0.31 -9.95 -1.95
N THR A 2 -0.72 -9.01 -2.78
CA THR A 2 -1.99 -8.98 -3.48
C THR A 2 -1.80 -8.22 -4.79
N ALA A 3 -2.69 -8.38 -5.76
CA ALA A 3 -2.67 -7.60 -6.99
C ALA A 3 -4.06 -7.03 -7.25
N GLU A 4 -4.17 -5.71 -7.18
CA GLU A 4 -5.39 -4.98 -7.44
C GLU A 4 -5.07 -3.81 -8.38
N ILE A 5 -5.98 -3.51 -9.31
CA ILE A 5 -5.78 -2.50 -10.33
C ILE A 5 -7.05 -1.67 -10.46
N ALA A 6 -6.87 -0.35 -10.56
CA ALA A 6 -7.88 0.58 -11.03
C ALA A 6 -7.46 1.16 -12.37
N ILE A 7 -8.36 1.15 -13.35
CA ILE A 7 -8.21 1.88 -14.61
C ILE A 7 -9.40 2.82 -14.69
N MET A 8 -9.17 4.11 -14.90
CA MET A 8 -10.26 5.07 -15.00
C MET A 8 -9.99 6.14 -16.04
N ASN A 9 -11.08 6.57 -16.67
CA ASN A 9 -11.14 7.76 -17.51
C ASN A 9 -12.47 8.48 -17.29
N ARG A 10 -12.77 9.51 -18.08
CA ARG A 10 -14.03 10.27 -17.95
C ARG A 10 -15.29 9.48 -18.31
N HIS A 11 -15.18 8.29 -18.91
CA HIS A 11 -16.34 7.47 -19.26
C HIS A 11 -16.70 6.48 -18.15
N ALA A 12 -15.71 5.83 -17.56
CA ALA A 12 -15.92 4.81 -16.54
C ALA A 12 -14.68 4.58 -15.67
N LEU A 13 -14.91 3.85 -14.59
CA LEU A 13 -13.91 3.28 -13.69
C LEU A 13 -14.01 1.75 -13.77
N VAL A 14 -12.87 1.09 -13.85
CA VAL A 14 -12.74 -0.36 -13.79
C VAL A 14 -11.85 -0.73 -12.61
N LEU A 15 -12.31 -1.70 -11.81
CA LEU A 15 -11.59 -2.26 -10.68
C LEU A 15 -11.40 -3.75 -10.89
N ALA A 16 -10.17 -4.24 -10.73
CA ALA A 16 -9.86 -5.66 -10.79
C ALA A 16 -9.05 -6.08 -9.55
N ALA A 17 -9.34 -7.25 -8.99
CA ALA A 17 -8.65 -7.77 -7.81
C ALA A 17 -8.46 -9.29 -7.85
N ASP A 18 -7.29 -9.75 -7.41
CA ASP A 18 -7.01 -11.18 -7.22
C ASP A 18 -7.69 -11.73 -5.95
N SER A 19 -7.70 -13.06 -5.80
CA SER A 19 -8.40 -13.73 -4.71
C SER A 19 -7.48 -14.32 -3.64
N ALA A 20 -6.16 -14.07 -3.70
CA ALA A 20 -5.22 -14.68 -2.77
C ALA A 20 -5.11 -13.89 -1.46
N VAL A 21 -5.27 -14.56 -0.33
CA VAL A 21 -4.97 -14.03 1.01
C VAL A 21 -4.01 -14.97 1.73
N THR A 22 -2.95 -14.41 2.30
CA THR A 22 -1.98 -15.19 3.08
C THR A 22 -2.36 -15.16 4.56
N VAL A 23 -2.68 -16.33 5.12
CA VAL A 23 -3.00 -16.50 6.55
C VAL A 23 -1.77 -17.07 7.27
N SER A 24 -1.42 -16.45 8.39
CA SER A 24 -0.32 -16.87 9.29
C SER A 24 1.02 -17.08 8.59
N ARG A 25 1.29 -16.35 7.50
CA ARG A 25 2.51 -16.41 6.67
C ARG A 25 2.87 -17.79 6.08
N ARG A 26 1.98 -18.78 6.19
CA ARG A 26 2.25 -20.18 5.77
C ARG A 26 1.24 -20.72 4.78
N LYS A 27 -0.01 -20.25 4.83
CA LYS A 27 -1.09 -20.78 4.00
C LYS A 27 -1.71 -19.67 3.17
N VAL A 28 -1.85 -19.91 1.88
CA VAL A 28 -2.56 -19.00 0.98
C VAL A 28 -3.91 -19.59 0.64
N TRP A 29 -4.97 -18.79 0.81
CA TRP A 29 -6.31 -19.10 0.34
C TRP A 29 -6.60 -18.27 -0.91
N LYS A 30 -7.18 -18.87 -1.94
CA LYS A 30 -7.44 -18.22 -3.24
C LYS A 30 -8.91 -17.87 -3.47
N THR A 31 -9.65 -17.64 -2.39
CA THR A 31 -11.10 -17.42 -2.41
C THR A 31 -11.51 -16.14 -1.68
N ALA A 32 -10.55 -15.31 -1.27
CA ALA A 32 -10.84 -14.07 -0.55
C ALA A 32 -11.51 -13.05 -1.46
N ASN A 33 -12.59 -12.43 -0.99
CA ASN A 33 -13.17 -11.26 -1.63
C ASN A 33 -12.36 -10.04 -1.22
N LYS A 34 -11.91 -9.25 -2.21
CA LYS A 34 -11.15 -8.02 -1.98
C LYS A 34 -11.80 -6.80 -2.59
N LEU A 35 -12.71 -7.00 -3.54
CA LEU A 35 -13.50 -5.96 -4.19
C LEU A 35 -14.96 -6.12 -3.78
N PHE A 36 -15.59 -5.02 -3.38
CA PHE A 36 -16.97 -5.00 -2.90
C PHE A 36 -17.70 -3.76 -3.39
N SER A 37 -19.00 -3.86 -3.67
CA SER A 37 -19.88 -2.67 -3.70
C SER A 37 -20.00 -2.10 -2.28
N LEU A 38 -19.90 -0.79 -2.09
CA LEU A 38 -19.89 -0.19 -0.75
C LEU A 38 -21.30 0.11 -0.23
N SER A 39 -22.23 0.48 -1.11
CA SER A 39 -23.66 0.67 -0.80
C SER A 39 -24.55 0.28 -2.00
N PRO A 40 -25.78 -0.23 -1.78
CA PRO A 40 -26.71 -0.52 -2.88
C PRO A 40 -27.22 0.74 -3.60
N HIS A 41 -27.13 1.91 -2.95
CA HIS A 41 -27.67 3.19 -3.45
C HIS A 41 -26.59 4.17 -3.88
N ASN A 42 -25.35 3.70 -3.90
CA ASN A 42 -24.20 4.48 -4.34
C ASN A 42 -23.43 3.66 -5.37
N ASP A 43 -23.03 4.29 -6.45
CA ASP A 43 -22.17 3.70 -7.48
C ASP A 43 -20.70 3.77 -7.04
N ILE A 44 -20.44 3.23 -5.84
CA ILE A 44 -19.16 3.28 -5.15
C ILE A 44 -18.77 1.87 -4.74
N ALA A 45 -17.56 1.48 -5.09
CA ALA A 45 -16.90 0.26 -4.67
C ALA A 45 -15.78 0.53 -3.67
N ILE A 46 -15.36 -0.54 -3.01
CA ILE A 46 -14.21 -0.57 -2.11
C ILE A 46 -13.32 -1.77 -2.43
N MET A 47 -12.00 -1.55 -2.48
CA MET A 47 -10.99 -2.60 -2.48
C MET A 47 -10.18 -2.59 -1.19
N ALA A 48 -9.74 -3.77 -0.75
CA ALA A 48 -8.81 -3.92 0.37
C ALA A 48 -7.63 -4.80 -0.03
N TYR A 49 -6.41 -4.31 0.20
CA TYR A 49 -5.16 -4.97 -0.14
C TYR A 49 -4.16 -4.93 1.01
N GLY A 50 -3.17 -5.82 1.02
CA GLY A 50 -2.23 -5.95 2.15
C GLY A 50 -2.71 -6.94 3.21
N ALA A 51 -2.89 -6.50 4.46
CA ALA A 51 -3.39 -7.36 5.53
C ALA A 51 -4.86 -7.77 5.30
N GLY A 52 -5.20 -9.02 5.62
CA GLY A 52 -6.53 -9.60 5.36
C GLY A 52 -7.60 -9.21 6.38
N ASP A 53 -7.20 -8.59 7.48
CA ASP A 53 -8.07 -8.15 8.56
C ASP A 53 -7.61 -6.79 9.10
N PHE A 54 -8.52 -6.11 9.78
CA PHE A 54 -8.25 -4.95 10.60
C PHE A 54 -8.43 -5.35 12.06
N ILE A 55 -7.34 -5.39 12.83
CA ILE A 55 -7.33 -5.71 14.27
C ILE A 55 -8.16 -6.97 14.61
N GLY A 56 -8.01 -8.03 13.82
CA GLY A 56 -8.72 -9.30 13.99
C GLY A 56 -10.07 -9.39 13.30
N PHE A 57 -10.60 -8.29 12.76
CA PHE A 57 -11.87 -8.25 12.04
C PHE A 57 -11.65 -8.37 10.52
N PRO A 58 -12.20 -9.40 9.85
CA PRO A 58 -12.08 -9.53 8.41
C PRO A 58 -12.68 -8.34 7.67
N TRP A 59 -11.99 -7.85 6.63
CA TRP A 59 -12.45 -6.72 5.82
C TRP A 59 -13.84 -6.94 5.20
N GLU A 60 -14.15 -8.16 4.77
CA GLU A 60 -15.47 -8.52 4.26
C GLU A 60 -16.58 -8.25 5.29
N THR A 61 -16.34 -8.57 6.57
CA THR A 61 -17.30 -8.32 7.66
C THR A 61 -17.47 -6.82 7.91
N ILE A 62 -16.36 -6.08 7.94
CA ILE A 62 -16.39 -4.63 8.13
C ILE A 62 -17.19 -3.95 7.02
N VAL A 63 -16.88 -4.26 5.75
CA VAL A 63 -17.57 -3.67 4.60
C VAL A 63 -19.06 -4.02 4.58
N LYS A 64 -19.43 -5.27 4.88
CA LYS A 64 -20.85 -5.68 4.92
C LYS A 64 -21.62 -5.00 6.04
N THR A 65 -21.01 -4.85 7.22
CA THR A 65 -21.67 -4.15 8.35
C THR A 65 -21.75 -2.64 8.10
N TYR A 66 -20.73 -2.05 7.48
CA TYR A 66 -20.77 -0.65 7.03
C TYR A 66 -21.89 -0.42 6.02
N ARG A 67 -22.02 -1.29 5.01
CA ARG A 67 -23.11 -1.24 4.03
C ARG A 67 -24.49 -1.17 4.69
N LEU A 68 -24.71 -1.97 5.74
CA LEU A 68 -25.96 -1.95 6.50
C LEU A 68 -26.14 -0.63 7.28
N ALA A 69 -25.06 -0.09 7.85
CA ALA A 69 -25.09 1.17 8.59
C ALA A 69 -25.33 2.39 7.68
N VAL A 70 -24.83 2.38 6.45
CA VAL A 70 -25.10 3.41 5.44
C VAL A 70 -26.58 3.41 5.02
N GLY A 71 -27.18 2.22 4.89
CA GLY A 71 -28.57 2.08 4.49
C GLY A 71 -28.83 2.72 3.13
N GLN A 72 -29.79 3.65 3.08
CA GLN A 72 -30.23 4.38 1.89
C GLN A 72 -29.45 5.67 1.63
N ARG A 73 -28.54 6.07 2.53
CA ARG A 73 -27.81 7.34 2.41
C ARG A 73 -26.97 7.34 1.14
N GLN A 74 -27.08 8.44 0.38
CA GLN A 74 -26.25 8.73 -0.77
C GLN A 74 -25.17 9.74 -0.39
N PHE A 75 -23.99 9.61 -0.99
CA PHE A 75 -22.86 10.50 -0.78
C PHE A 75 -22.68 11.41 -2.00
N LYS A 76 -22.34 12.67 -1.77
CA LYS A 76 -22.15 13.65 -2.84
C LYS A 76 -20.88 13.42 -3.64
N SER A 77 -19.85 12.88 -2.98
CA SER A 77 -18.57 12.53 -3.58
C SER A 77 -18.05 11.19 -3.05
N VAL A 78 -17.18 10.53 -3.81
CA VAL A 78 -16.41 9.37 -3.33
C VAL A 78 -15.59 9.73 -2.09
N GLN A 79 -15.02 10.93 -2.05
CA GLN A 79 -14.23 11.42 -0.91
C GLN A 79 -15.05 11.46 0.39
N GLU A 80 -16.30 11.96 0.32
CA GLU A 80 -17.22 11.97 1.46
C GLU A 80 -17.52 10.54 1.95
N CYS A 81 -17.79 9.62 1.02
CA CYS A 81 -18.04 8.22 1.34
C CYS A 81 -16.80 7.56 1.99
N ALA A 82 -15.62 7.84 1.46
CA ALA A 82 -14.37 7.33 1.98
C ALA A 82 -14.11 7.84 3.41
N ASP A 83 -14.25 9.15 3.65
CA ASP A 83 -14.05 9.73 4.98
C ASP A 83 -15.06 9.19 6.01
N ASP A 84 -16.31 8.97 5.59
CA ASP A 84 -17.33 8.33 6.43
C ASP A 84 -16.99 6.86 6.76
N PHE A 85 -16.47 6.10 5.78
CA PHE A 85 -15.98 4.74 6.02
C PHE A 85 -14.80 4.72 7.01
N ILE A 86 -13.83 5.64 6.84
CA ILE A 86 -12.69 5.77 7.76
C ILE A 86 -13.16 6.19 9.16
N ALA A 87 -14.16 7.07 9.27
CA ALA A 87 -14.77 7.43 10.53
C ALA A 87 -15.46 6.23 11.19
N TYR A 88 -16.15 5.39 10.42
CA TYR A 88 -16.82 4.18 10.92
C TYR A 88 -15.85 3.17 11.57
N LEU A 89 -14.61 3.07 11.08
CA LEU A 89 -13.56 2.22 11.68
C LEU A 89 -13.18 2.64 13.11
N LYS A 90 -13.49 3.89 13.52
CA LYS A 90 -13.22 4.36 14.88
C LYS A 90 -14.19 3.78 15.92
N ASN A 91 -15.33 3.23 15.50
CA ASN A 91 -16.35 2.68 16.39
C ASN A 91 -15.77 1.67 17.41
N GLU A 92 -16.28 1.71 18.65
CA GLU A 92 -15.82 0.86 19.76
C GLU A 92 -16.02 -0.64 19.52
N LYS A 93 -16.96 -1.04 18.66
CA LYS A 93 -17.12 -2.45 18.27
C LYS A 93 -15.90 -3.02 17.53
N PHE A 94 -15.09 -2.13 16.96
CA PHE A 94 -13.77 -2.44 16.40
C PHE A 94 -12.68 -1.98 17.36
N SER A 95 -12.89 -2.12 18.67
CA SER A 95 -11.86 -1.91 19.68
C SER A 95 -11.79 -3.17 20.51
N ALA A 96 -10.61 -3.76 20.58
CA ALA A 96 -10.33 -4.85 21.49
C ALA A 96 -8.90 -4.66 21.99
N SER A 97 -8.74 -4.46 23.30
CA SER A 97 -7.49 -3.96 23.89
C SER A 97 -6.31 -4.89 23.58
N THR A 98 -6.55 -6.20 23.60
CA THR A 98 -5.54 -7.20 23.27
C THR A 98 -5.10 -7.12 21.80
N GLU A 99 -6.04 -7.02 20.86
CA GLU A 99 -5.77 -6.96 19.43
C GLU A 99 -5.10 -5.63 19.02
N GLU A 100 -5.49 -4.51 19.64
CA GLU A 100 -4.83 -3.22 19.47
C GLU A 100 -3.38 -3.26 19.95
N GLU A 101 -3.14 -3.83 21.14
CA GLU A 101 -1.78 -4.00 21.66
C GLU A 101 -0.93 -4.93 20.79
N VAL A 102 -1.51 -6.06 20.35
CA VAL A 102 -0.86 -6.99 19.42
C VAL A 102 -0.47 -6.29 18.12
N SER A 103 -1.34 -5.46 17.55
CA SER A 103 -1.05 -4.67 16.34
C SER A 103 0.19 -3.78 16.54
N VAL A 104 0.28 -3.10 17.68
CA VAL A 104 1.42 -2.21 18.01
C VAL A 104 2.71 -3.01 18.20
N VAL A 105 2.65 -4.11 18.96
CA VAL A 105 3.79 -5.01 19.22
C VAL A 105 4.33 -5.60 17.92
N ILE A 106 3.45 -6.06 17.04
CA ILE A 106 3.80 -6.57 15.72
C ILE A 106 4.55 -5.50 14.90
N GLY A 107 4.07 -4.25 14.95
CA GLY A 107 4.75 -3.11 14.32
C GLY A 107 6.18 -2.91 14.84
N PHE A 108 6.39 -3.05 16.15
CA PHE A 108 7.72 -2.95 16.75
C PHE A 108 8.65 -4.07 16.29
N VAL A 109 8.21 -5.33 16.37
CA VAL A 109 9.00 -6.50 15.93
C VAL A 109 9.48 -6.30 14.50
N LYS A 110 8.60 -5.84 13.61
CA LYS A 110 8.93 -5.61 12.21
C LYS A 110 9.92 -4.49 11.98
N HIS A 111 9.79 -3.38 12.72
CA HIS A 111 10.76 -2.30 12.64
C HIS A 111 12.15 -2.78 13.13
N LEU A 112 12.20 -3.59 14.20
CA LEU A 112 13.44 -4.18 14.71
C LEU A 112 14.08 -5.15 13.69
N ASP A 113 13.30 -6.03 13.08
CA ASP A 113 13.73 -6.93 12.00
C ASP A 113 14.27 -6.15 10.79
N LEU A 114 13.59 -5.07 10.40
CA LEU A 114 14.04 -4.19 9.31
C LEU A 114 15.39 -3.52 9.64
N LEU A 115 15.55 -3.00 10.86
CA LEU A 115 16.83 -2.45 11.30
C LEU A 115 17.92 -3.50 11.17
N LYS A 116 17.67 -4.71 11.65
CA LYS A 116 18.62 -5.82 11.63
C LYS A 116 19.03 -6.25 10.22
N LYS A 117 18.08 -6.45 9.32
CA LYS A 117 18.33 -6.81 7.91
C LYS A 117 19.15 -5.77 7.15
N GLN A 118 19.11 -4.52 7.59
CA GLN A 118 19.81 -3.41 6.96
C GLN A 118 21.15 -3.10 7.62
N MET A 119 21.52 -3.83 8.68
CA MET A 119 22.87 -3.76 9.23
C MET A 119 23.84 -4.55 8.33
N PRO A 120 25.07 -4.05 8.11
CA PRO A 120 26.12 -4.87 7.53
C PRO A 120 26.43 -6.07 8.46
N GLU A 121 27.07 -7.10 7.91
CA GLU A 121 27.63 -8.17 8.74
C GLU A 121 28.60 -7.58 9.77
N TYR A 122 28.51 -8.09 11.00
CA TYR A 122 29.36 -7.70 12.12
C TYR A 122 29.92 -8.96 12.78
N LYS A 123 31.16 -8.86 13.28
CA LYS A 123 31.86 -9.94 13.99
C LYS A 123 32.04 -9.62 15.47
N THR A 124 31.96 -8.34 15.85
CA THR A 124 32.17 -7.90 17.22
C THR A 124 30.98 -7.11 17.77
N ARG A 125 30.83 -7.08 19.10
CA ARG A 125 29.84 -6.24 19.79
C ARG A 125 30.02 -4.74 19.50
N LYS A 126 31.25 -4.30 19.22
CA LYS A 126 31.55 -2.90 18.87
C LYS A 126 30.99 -2.55 17.49
N GLU A 127 31.20 -3.42 16.50
CA GLU A 127 30.65 -3.28 15.15
C GLU A 127 29.13 -3.33 15.16
N PHE A 128 28.51 -4.26 15.92
CA PHE A 128 27.06 -4.31 16.10
C PHE A 128 26.49 -2.98 16.61
N ARG A 129 27.08 -2.43 17.68
CA ARG A 129 26.62 -1.16 18.28
C ARG A 129 26.73 0.00 17.29
N ALA A 130 27.87 0.11 16.60
CA ALA A 130 28.08 1.15 15.59
C ALA A 130 27.09 1.03 14.42
N ALA A 131 26.89 -0.19 13.90
CA ALA A 131 25.93 -0.47 12.84
C ALA A 131 24.49 -0.10 13.25
N LEU A 132 24.08 -0.50 14.46
CA LEU A 132 22.76 -0.20 14.99
C LEU A 132 22.55 1.31 15.22
N GLU A 133 23.54 2.02 15.76
CA GLU A 133 23.46 3.48 15.92
C GLU A 133 23.29 4.20 14.58
N VAL A 134 24.11 3.84 13.58
CA VAL A 134 24.01 4.41 12.23
C VAL A 134 22.65 4.10 11.61
N ARG A 135 22.13 2.89 11.80
CA ARG A 135 20.83 2.49 11.27
C ARG A 135 19.68 3.23 11.95
N ILE A 136 19.73 3.40 13.28
CA ILE A 136 18.74 4.18 14.02
C ILE A 136 18.74 5.64 13.54
N ALA A 137 19.92 6.27 13.42
CA ALA A 137 20.03 7.66 12.96
C ALA A 137 19.42 7.85 11.56
N ARG A 138 19.80 7.02 10.58
CA ARG A 138 19.24 7.06 9.22
C ARG A 138 17.73 6.81 9.19
N SER A 139 17.23 5.91 10.05
CA SER A 139 15.79 5.65 10.14
C SER A 139 15.04 6.83 10.76
N LYS A 140 15.62 7.53 11.75
CA LYS A 140 15.05 8.74 12.34
C LYS A 140 14.95 9.85 11.29
N GLU A 141 16.02 10.14 10.55
CA GLU A 141 16.04 11.14 9.47
C GLU A 141 14.94 10.90 8.43
N ARG A 142 14.79 9.64 8.00
CA ARG A 142 13.74 9.26 7.05
C ARG A 142 12.33 9.50 7.61
N ILE A 143 12.10 9.12 8.87
CA ILE A 143 10.79 9.23 9.50
C ILE A 143 10.45 10.68 9.85
N GLU A 144 11.43 11.51 10.17
CA GLU A 144 11.23 12.91 10.54
C GLU A 144 10.52 13.73 9.45
N SER A 145 10.78 13.41 8.18
CA SER A 145 10.12 14.03 7.03
C SER A 145 8.62 13.68 6.86
N LEU A 146 8.13 12.67 7.57
CA LEU A 146 6.75 12.21 7.45
C LEU A 146 5.80 13.06 8.32
N SER A 147 4.60 13.34 7.80
CA SER A 147 3.57 14.07 8.53
C SER A 147 3.14 13.33 9.81
N GLU A 148 2.85 14.10 10.87
CA GLU A 148 2.30 13.56 12.11
C GLU A 148 0.80 13.22 11.97
N ILE A 149 0.39 12.13 12.63
CA ILE A 149 -1.01 11.66 12.70
C ILE A 149 -1.52 11.49 14.13
N ALA A 150 -0.63 11.55 15.13
CA ALA A 150 -0.96 11.39 16.55
C ALA A 150 -0.09 12.35 17.39
N ALA A 151 -0.27 13.66 17.18
CA ALA A 151 0.59 14.70 17.75
C ALA A 151 0.49 14.84 19.28
N ASP A 152 -0.63 14.40 19.84
CA ASP A 152 -0.99 14.48 21.25
C ASP A 152 -0.40 13.35 22.10
N ILE A 153 0.17 12.31 21.49
CA ILE A 153 0.81 11.22 22.24
C ILE A 153 2.19 11.67 22.71
N SER A 154 2.41 11.66 24.02
CA SER A 154 3.69 12.05 24.61
C SER A 154 4.70 10.90 24.59
N LEU A 155 5.99 11.24 24.49
CA LEU A 155 7.07 10.25 24.59
C LEU A 155 7.10 9.60 25.98
N THR A 156 6.66 10.34 27.01
CA THR A 156 6.61 9.84 28.39
C THR A 156 5.59 8.73 28.53
N ASP A 157 4.38 8.91 27.99
CA ASP A 157 3.32 7.89 28.02
C ASP A 157 3.69 6.68 27.16
N PHE A 158 4.32 6.91 26.00
CA PHE A 158 4.81 5.82 25.17
C PHE A 158 5.90 5.00 25.88
N ARG A 159 6.83 5.67 26.60
CA ARG A 159 7.87 5.00 27.38
C ARG A 159 7.29 4.19 28.53
N SER A 160 6.37 4.76 29.31
CA SER A 160 5.77 4.05 30.44
C SER A 160 5.05 2.78 29.99
N GLN A 161 4.43 2.81 28.81
CA GLN A 161 3.69 1.69 28.28
C GLN A 161 4.56 0.63 27.58
N TYR A 162 5.53 1.05 26.76
CA TYR A 162 6.19 0.15 25.80
C TYR A 162 7.68 -0.06 26.02
N GLN A 163 8.33 0.66 26.93
CA GLN A 163 9.79 0.55 27.08
C GLN A 163 10.25 -0.87 27.44
N GLU A 164 9.56 -1.55 28.35
CA GLU A 164 9.90 -2.93 28.74
C GLU A 164 9.64 -3.92 27.60
N THR A 165 8.50 -3.79 26.93
CA THR A 165 8.16 -4.60 25.75
C THR A 165 9.21 -4.43 24.65
N ILE A 166 9.58 -3.19 24.30
CA ILE A 166 10.61 -2.89 23.30
C ILE A 166 11.96 -3.48 23.71
N ALA A 167 12.32 -3.40 24.98
CA ALA A 167 13.58 -3.98 25.46
C ALA A 167 13.59 -5.51 25.35
N GLY A 168 12.47 -6.18 25.66
CA GLY A 168 12.28 -7.62 25.47
C GLY A 168 12.39 -8.02 24.00
N LEU A 169 11.65 -7.34 23.13
CA LEU A 169 11.66 -7.61 21.69
C LEU A 169 13.03 -7.36 21.06
N ALA A 170 13.73 -6.28 21.43
CA ALA A 170 15.07 -5.98 20.93
C ALA A 170 16.08 -7.05 21.35
N LYS A 171 15.97 -7.58 22.57
CA LYS A 171 16.82 -8.68 23.05
C LYS A 171 16.59 -9.95 22.23
N GLU A 172 15.33 -10.28 21.95
CA GLU A 172 14.97 -11.45 21.13
C GLU A 172 15.42 -11.29 19.67
N GLU A 173 15.17 -10.12 19.08
CA GLU A 173 15.44 -9.88 17.66
C GLU A 173 16.95 -9.78 17.38
N PHE A 174 17.68 -8.94 18.13
CA PHE A 174 19.12 -8.74 17.86
C PHE A 174 20.01 -9.85 18.42
N LYS A 175 19.54 -10.61 19.42
CA LYS A 175 20.32 -11.62 20.14
C LYS A 175 21.65 -11.09 20.72
N GLU A 176 21.73 -9.77 20.91
CA GLU A 176 22.90 -9.05 21.39
C GLU A 176 22.49 -8.02 22.44
N HIS A 177 23.42 -7.66 23.34
CA HIS A 177 23.13 -6.67 24.37
C HIS A 177 23.10 -5.26 23.79
N VAL A 178 21.93 -4.61 23.83
CA VAL A 178 21.71 -3.21 23.46
C VAL A 178 21.97 -2.29 24.67
N PRO A 179 23.01 -1.43 24.65
CA PRO A 179 23.30 -0.49 25.73
C PRO A 179 22.16 0.51 25.98
N LYS A 180 22.03 0.99 27.22
CA LYS A 180 20.99 1.96 27.63
C LYS A 180 20.86 3.18 26.71
N LYS A 181 21.99 3.75 26.25
CA LYS A 181 22.01 4.90 25.32
C LYS A 181 21.36 4.56 23.98
N ILE A 182 21.70 3.40 23.41
CA ILE A 182 21.15 2.94 22.13
C ILE A 182 19.67 2.57 22.32
N MET A 183 19.31 1.92 23.44
CA MET A 183 17.92 1.60 23.76
C MET A 183 17.04 2.84 23.84
N LYS A 184 17.52 3.93 24.45
CA LYS A 184 16.80 5.21 24.48
C LYS A 184 16.50 5.72 23.06
N ASN A 185 17.50 5.70 22.18
CA ASN A 185 17.35 6.12 20.78
C ASN A 185 16.41 5.19 20.00
N LEU A 186 16.41 3.90 20.31
CA LEU A 186 15.54 2.91 19.69
C LEU A 186 14.07 3.13 20.09
N VAL A 187 13.80 3.36 21.37
CA VAL A 187 12.44 3.70 21.86
C VAL A 187 11.95 5.00 21.22
N GLU A 188 12.80 6.01 21.11
CA GLU A 188 12.46 7.26 20.41
C GLU A 188 12.17 7.04 18.92
N LEU A 189 12.94 6.19 18.24
CA LEU A 189 12.69 5.84 16.84
C LEU A 189 11.32 5.15 16.66
N LEU A 190 11.01 4.17 17.51
CA LEU A 190 9.71 3.47 17.46
C LEU A 190 8.55 4.42 17.77
N PHE A 191 8.72 5.33 18.73
CA PHE A 191 7.78 6.41 19.01
C PHE A 191 7.58 7.34 17.81
N MET A 192 8.66 7.75 17.14
CA MET A 192 8.57 8.59 15.93
C MET A 192 7.79 7.92 14.81
N GLY A 193 8.04 6.62 14.56
CA GLY A 193 7.26 5.84 13.59
C GLY A 193 5.80 5.70 14.01
N PHE A 194 5.54 5.55 15.31
CA PHE A 194 4.20 5.48 15.86
C PHE A 194 3.43 6.83 15.82
N ARG A 195 4.09 7.98 15.71
CA ARG A 195 3.39 9.28 15.62
C ARG A 195 3.17 9.78 14.20
N ARG A 196 3.81 9.17 13.20
CA ARG A 196 3.84 9.66 11.83
C ARG A 196 3.23 8.67 10.84
N ARG A 197 3.05 9.11 9.59
CA ARG A 197 2.59 8.31 8.43
C ARG A 197 3.60 7.23 7.98
N PHE A 198 4.16 6.50 8.94
CA PHE A 198 5.03 5.36 8.69
C PHE A 198 4.16 4.11 8.54
N LYS A 199 4.13 3.51 7.35
CA LYS A 199 3.40 2.25 7.09
C LYS A 199 4.10 1.08 7.80
N SER A 200 3.38 0.32 8.61
CA SER A 200 3.88 -0.99 9.06
C SER A 200 3.73 -2.05 7.96
N ASP A 201 4.36 -3.22 8.10
CA ASP A 201 4.14 -4.37 7.21
C ASP A 201 2.72 -4.96 7.31
N TYR A 202 1.93 -4.54 8.31
CA TYR A 202 0.58 -5.02 8.58
C TYR A 202 -0.49 -4.02 8.17
N TYR A 203 -0.09 -2.96 7.46
CA TYR A 203 -1.07 -2.04 6.91
C TYR A 203 -2.03 -2.76 5.95
N THR A 204 -3.25 -2.27 5.90
CA THR A 204 -4.16 -2.52 4.79
C THR A 204 -4.27 -1.24 3.99
N GLY A 205 -4.14 -1.34 2.67
CA GLY A 205 -4.60 -0.29 1.79
C GLY A 205 -6.08 -0.46 1.49
N VAL A 206 -6.85 0.60 1.67
CA VAL A 206 -8.28 0.66 1.34
C VAL A 206 -8.46 1.65 0.22
N VAL A 207 -9.10 1.21 -0.87
CA VAL A 207 -9.38 2.05 -2.04
C VAL A 207 -10.89 2.20 -2.16
N VAL A 208 -11.40 3.42 -2.08
CA VAL A 208 -12.82 3.72 -2.30
C VAL A 208 -12.92 4.45 -3.62
N ALA A 209 -13.74 3.95 -4.55
CA ALA A 209 -13.76 4.46 -5.91
C ALA A 209 -15.13 4.31 -6.57
N GLY A 210 -15.52 5.27 -7.41
CA GLY A 210 -16.84 5.27 -8.05
C GLY A 210 -17.31 6.66 -8.43
N PHE A 211 -18.61 6.91 -8.25
CA PHE A 211 -19.25 8.20 -8.48
C PHE A 211 -20.10 8.58 -7.26
N GLY A 212 -19.89 9.80 -6.75
CA GLY A 212 -20.87 10.48 -5.92
C GLY A 212 -22.05 11.04 -6.72
N THR A 213 -23.09 11.49 -6.03
CA THR A 213 -24.28 12.06 -6.70
C THR A 213 -23.93 13.30 -7.52
N ASP A 214 -23.02 14.12 -7.01
CA ASP A 214 -22.67 15.43 -7.57
C ASP A 214 -21.45 15.35 -8.52
N GLU A 215 -20.77 14.21 -8.57
CA GLU A 215 -19.62 13.97 -9.45
C GLU A 215 -20.08 13.53 -10.86
N LEU A 216 -19.54 14.18 -11.89
CA LEU A 216 -19.83 13.84 -13.30
C LEU A 216 -18.92 12.73 -13.81
N PHE A 217 -17.69 12.71 -13.31
CA PHE A 217 -16.64 11.77 -13.68
C PHE A 217 -16.23 10.93 -12.46
N PRO A 218 -15.61 9.77 -12.65
CA PRO A 218 -15.26 8.93 -11.52
C PRO A 218 -14.14 9.53 -10.68
N SER A 219 -14.11 9.15 -9.41
CA SER A 219 -13.04 9.49 -8.47
C SER A 219 -12.64 8.27 -7.64
N LEU A 220 -11.44 8.32 -7.09
CA LEU A 220 -10.78 7.26 -6.35
C LEU A 220 -9.98 7.88 -5.20
N ALA A 221 -10.24 7.41 -3.99
CA ALA A 221 -9.52 7.80 -2.79
C ALA A 221 -8.87 6.56 -2.15
N SER A 222 -7.53 6.59 -2.04
CA SER A 222 -6.74 5.52 -1.41
C SER A 222 -6.33 5.92 0.00
N TYR A 223 -6.46 4.99 0.95
CA TYR A 223 -6.10 5.16 2.34
C TYR A 223 -5.19 4.05 2.82
N VAL A 224 -4.27 4.40 3.71
CA VAL A 224 -3.55 3.43 4.53
C VAL A 224 -4.26 3.31 5.86
N ILE A 225 -4.54 2.07 6.26
CA ILE A 225 -5.04 1.69 7.58
C ILE A 225 -3.97 0.86 8.28
N ASP A 226 -3.40 1.40 9.35
CA ASP A 226 -2.23 0.85 10.04
C ASP A 226 -2.52 0.58 11.51
N GLY A 227 -3.69 -0.01 11.77
CA GLY A 227 -4.15 -0.42 13.09
C GLY A 227 -4.84 0.66 13.90
N LYS A 228 -5.06 0.36 15.18
CA LYS A 228 -5.75 1.20 16.16
C LYS A 228 -5.04 1.11 17.50
N HIS A 229 -5.00 2.20 18.25
CA HIS A 229 -4.38 2.25 19.57
C HIS A 229 -5.16 3.17 20.52
N LYS A 230 -5.65 2.60 21.63
CA LYS A 230 -6.47 3.29 22.62
C LYS A 230 -7.66 4.02 21.96
N GLY A 231 -8.34 3.33 21.05
CA GLY A 231 -9.44 3.94 20.31
C GLY A 231 -9.01 4.83 19.12
N ARG A 232 -7.74 5.27 19.05
CA ARG A 232 -7.25 6.10 17.94
C ARG A 232 -6.87 5.24 16.75
N LEU A 233 -7.60 5.43 15.65
CA LEU A 233 -7.28 4.85 14.35
C LEU A 233 -6.00 5.48 13.77
N ARG A 234 -5.07 4.64 13.32
CA ARG A 234 -3.94 5.06 12.49
C ARG A 234 -4.34 4.93 11.03
N ALA A 235 -4.87 6.00 10.46
CA ALA A 235 -5.24 6.04 9.05
C ALA A 235 -4.89 7.37 8.42
N TRP A 236 -4.53 7.35 7.13
CA TRP A 236 -4.29 8.57 6.35
C TRP A 236 -4.53 8.31 4.86
N LYS A 237 -4.91 9.37 4.14
CA LYS A 237 -5.05 9.34 2.70
C LYS A 237 -3.68 9.27 2.01
N GLU A 238 -3.61 8.52 0.93
CA GLU A 238 -2.47 8.47 0.01
C GLU A 238 -2.78 9.25 -1.25
N GLU A 239 -2.31 10.51 -1.30
CA GLU A 239 -2.57 11.37 -2.46
C GLU A 239 -1.96 10.83 -3.75
N VAL A 240 -0.77 10.21 -3.69
CA VAL A 240 -0.07 9.63 -4.86
C VAL A 240 -0.88 8.51 -5.53
N ASN A 241 -1.75 7.83 -4.77
CA ASN A 241 -2.57 6.72 -5.25
C ASN A 241 -4.07 7.07 -5.24
N SER A 242 -4.40 8.36 -5.23
CA SER A 242 -5.76 8.88 -5.38
C SER A 242 -5.87 9.65 -6.68
N HIS A 243 -7.07 9.69 -7.27
CA HIS A 243 -7.31 10.36 -8.55
C HIS A 243 -8.77 10.79 -8.65
N ASN A 244 -9.03 12.00 -9.11
CA ASN A 244 -10.34 12.60 -9.29
C ASN A 244 -10.48 13.19 -10.70
N CYS A 245 -11.15 12.46 -11.61
CA CYS A 245 -11.39 12.93 -12.97
C CYS A 245 -12.32 14.16 -13.07
N ASN A 246 -12.88 14.65 -11.95
CA ASN A 246 -13.64 15.90 -11.90
C ASN A 246 -12.73 17.14 -11.79
N GLU A 247 -11.44 16.96 -11.46
CA GLU A 247 -10.48 18.05 -11.33
C GLU A 247 -9.89 18.42 -12.70
N VAL A 248 -9.69 19.72 -12.94
CA VAL A 248 -9.28 20.25 -14.26
C VAL A 248 -7.83 19.92 -14.59
N ASP A 249 -6.96 19.85 -13.58
CA ASP A 249 -5.52 19.65 -13.74
C ASP A 249 -5.13 18.16 -13.76
N GLU A 250 -6.07 17.25 -13.52
CA GLU A 250 -5.80 15.82 -13.52
C GLU A 250 -5.91 15.19 -14.91
N SER A 251 -5.17 14.10 -15.11
CA SER A 251 -5.18 13.36 -16.36
C SER A 251 -6.56 12.73 -16.61
N ASN A 252 -6.97 12.72 -17.89
CA ASN A 252 -8.25 12.16 -18.32
C ASN A 252 -8.27 10.63 -18.33
N GLY A 253 -7.15 9.98 -18.02
CA GLY A 253 -6.96 8.54 -18.01
C GLY A 253 -5.80 8.16 -17.11
N VAL A 254 -6.01 7.19 -16.21
CA VAL A 254 -4.98 6.71 -15.29
C VAL A 254 -5.09 5.20 -15.06
N ILE A 255 -3.95 4.56 -14.82
CA ILE A 255 -3.84 3.19 -14.33
C ILE A 255 -3.12 3.23 -12.99
N ILE A 256 -3.79 2.74 -11.95
CA ILE A 256 -3.25 2.69 -10.59
C ILE A 256 -3.20 1.23 -10.16
N ALA A 257 -1.99 0.72 -9.88
CA ALA A 257 -1.79 -0.60 -9.32
C ALA A 257 -1.60 -0.52 -7.81
N PHE A 258 -2.25 -1.42 -7.08
CA PHE A 258 -2.17 -1.55 -5.63
C PHE A 258 -1.59 -2.91 -5.25
N GLY A 259 -0.91 -2.95 -4.11
CA GLY A 259 -0.24 -4.16 -3.64
C GLY A 259 1.04 -4.45 -4.43
N GLN A 260 0.96 -5.30 -5.44
CA GLN A 260 2.08 -5.65 -6.33
C GLN A 260 1.93 -4.90 -7.66
N ASP A 261 2.83 -3.95 -7.90
CA ASP A 261 2.81 -3.02 -9.03
C ASP A 261 3.82 -3.38 -10.13
N ASP A 262 4.71 -4.35 -9.92
CA ASP A 262 5.85 -4.62 -10.80
C ASP A 262 5.46 -4.97 -12.24
N ILE A 263 4.38 -5.74 -12.43
CA ILE A 263 3.87 -6.06 -13.77
C ILE A 263 3.20 -4.84 -14.43
N ALA A 264 2.44 -4.05 -13.68
CA ALA A 264 1.85 -2.83 -14.21
C ALA A 264 2.94 -1.81 -14.59
N VAL A 265 3.95 -1.63 -13.74
CA VAL A 265 5.13 -0.79 -14.01
C VAL A 265 5.90 -1.32 -15.22
N LEU A 266 6.10 -2.64 -15.35
CA LEU A 266 6.75 -3.22 -16.52
C LEU A 266 5.96 -2.96 -17.80
N PHE A 267 4.64 -3.11 -17.76
CA PHE A 267 3.76 -2.83 -18.90
C PHE A 267 3.82 -1.36 -19.32
N LEU A 268 3.77 -0.44 -18.35
CA LEU A 268 3.75 1.01 -18.60
C LEU A 268 5.12 1.58 -18.99
N GLU A 269 6.17 1.17 -18.28
CA GLU A 269 7.48 1.80 -18.37
C GLU A 269 8.54 0.93 -19.09
N GLY A 270 8.15 -0.26 -19.54
CA GLY A 270 8.98 -1.19 -20.33
C GLY A 270 10.11 -1.89 -19.58
N VAL A 271 10.38 -1.53 -18.32
CA VAL A 271 11.44 -2.15 -17.50
C VAL A 271 11.07 -2.15 -16.02
N MET A 272 11.36 -3.25 -15.32
CA MET A 272 11.15 -3.35 -13.87
C MET A 272 12.12 -2.46 -13.08
N SER A 273 11.63 -1.82 -12.01
CA SER A 273 12.42 -0.90 -11.16
C SER A 273 13.61 -1.58 -10.47
N GLN A 274 13.60 -2.91 -10.34
CA GLN A 274 14.76 -3.66 -9.82
C GLN A 274 15.94 -3.65 -10.82
N HIS A 275 15.66 -3.68 -12.13
CA HIS A 275 16.69 -3.67 -13.16
C HIS A 275 17.33 -2.30 -13.27
N THR A 276 16.53 -1.22 -13.24
CA THR A 276 17.05 0.16 -13.23
C THR A 276 17.90 0.42 -11.98
N ARG A 277 17.43 0.00 -10.79
CA ARG A 277 18.23 0.10 -9.54
C ARG A 277 19.52 -0.72 -9.58
N TRP A 278 19.52 -1.88 -10.24
CA TRP A 278 20.74 -2.68 -10.41
C TRP A 278 21.71 -2.00 -11.37
N MET A 279 21.23 -1.53 -12.52
CA MET A 279 22.01 -0.81 -13.51
C MET A 279 22.65 0.45 -12.91
N ARG A 280 21.86 1.27 -12.19
CA ARG A 280 22.34 2.46 -11.47
C ARG A 280 23.48 2.15 -10.51
N ARG A 281 23.29 1.13 -9.65
CA ARG A 281 24.30 0.73 -8.66
C ARG A 281 25.57 0.22 -9.33
N THR A 282 25.41 -0.53 -10.41
CA THR A 282 26.53 -1.08 -11.18
C THR A 282 27.32 0.03 -11.86
N LEU A 283 26.65 0.97 -12.52
CA LEU A 283 27.29 2.12 -13.16
C LEU A 283 28.03 2.98 -12.14
N LYS A 284 27.39 3.30 -11.00
CA LYS A 284 28.05 4.04 -9.92
C LYS A 284 29.32 3.34 -9.44
N ARG A 285 29.24 2.03 -9.21
CA ARG A 285 30.40 1.23 -8.80
C ARG A 285 31.51 1.28 -9.84
N LEU A 286 31.21 1.09 -11.12
CA LEU A 286 32.21 1.14 -12.20
C LEU A 286 32.90 2.50 -12.32
N LEU A 287 32.15 3.60 -12.15
CA LEU A 287 32.70 4.95 -12.13
C LEU A 287 33.60 5.19 -10.91
N ASP A 288 33.16 4.73 -9.74
CA ASP A 288 33.94 4.81 -8.50
C ASP A 288 35.23 3.97 -8.61
N ASP A 289 35.16 2.74 -9.11
CA ASP A 289 36.31 1.84 -9.34
C ASP A 289 37.31 2.47 -10.33
N LYS A 290 36.81 3.05 -11.44
CA LYS A 290 37.64 3.79 -12.40
C LYS A 290 38.33 4.99 -11.74
N SER A 291 37.60 5.74 -10.93
CA SER A 291 38.13 6.95 -10.27
C SER A 291 39.20 6.58 -9.25
N ASP A 292 38.95 5.55 -8.44
CA ASP A 292 39.90 5.03 -7.46
C ASP A 292 41.21 4.58 -8.15
N SER A 293 41.12 3.86 -9.27
CA SER A 293 42.31 3.45 -10.05
C SER A 293 43.11 4.64 -10.61
N LEU A 294 42.43 5.68 -11.12
CA LEU A 294 43.10 6.89 -11.61
C LEU A 294 43.78 7.66 -10.47
N ILE A 295 43.12 7.77 -9.32
CA ILE A 295 43.68 8.44 -8.14
C ILE A 295 44.92 7.71 -7.64
N GLU A 296 44.87 6.38 -7.52
CA GLU A 296 46.01 5.57 -7.09
C GLU A 296 47.21 5.68 -8.04
N THR A 297 46.95 5.86 -9.34
CA THR A 297 48.00 5.94 -10.36
C THR A 297 48.62 7.34 -10.45
N TYR A 298 47.81 8.40 -10.35
CA TYR A 298 48.21 9.75 -10.75
C TYR A 298 48.25 10.77 -9.61
N VAL A 299 47.72 10.47 -8.41
CA VAL A 299 47.76 11.38 -7.25
C VAL A 299 48.84 10.91 -6.27
N PRO A 300 49.99 11.61 -6.16
CA PRO A 300 51.14 11.10 -5.42
C PRO A 300 50.96 11.11 -3.89
N ASN A 301 50.19 12.05 -3.37
CA ASN A 301 50.07 12.32 -1.93
C ASN A 301 48.82 11.64 -1.32
N GLN A 302 48.98 10.85 -0.25
CA GLN A 302 47.89 10.12 0.41
C GLN A 302 46.79 11.02 0.99
N ASP A 303 47.13 12.20 1.50
CA ASP A 303 46.13 13.14 2.02
C ASP A 303 45.29 13.75 0.88
N GLU A 304 45.93 14.05 -0.25
CA GLU A 304 45.26 14.54 -1.47
C GLU A 304 44.39 13.45 -2.11
N GLN A 305 44.81 12.18 -2.06
CA GLN A 305 43.99 11.06 -2.53
C GLN A 305 42.64 10.98 -1.80
N THR A 306 42.61 11.27 -0.50
CA THR A 306 41.36 11.22 0.28
C THR A 306 40.39 12.32 -0.14
N VAL A 307 40.91 13.52 -0.38
CA VAL A 307 40.11 14.67 -0.87
C VAL A 307 39.61 14.38 -2.28
N GLU A 308 40.48 13.93 -3.17
CA GLU A 308 40.14 13.64 -4.56
C GLU A 308 39.11 12.51 -4.67
N ARG A 309 39.24 11.42 -3.89
CA ARG A 309 38.23 10.34 -3.84
C ARG A 309 36.86 10.87 -3.46
N THR A 310 36.81 11.82 -2.52
CA THR A 310 35.54 12.42 -2.08
C THR A 310 34.92 13.28 -3.19
N LEU A 311 35.72 14.08 -3.89
CA LEU A 311 35.27 14.88 -5.03
C LEU A 311 34.77 14.01 -6.18
N GLN A 312 35.56 13.02 -6.60
CA GLN A 312 35.18 12.10 -7.68
C GLN A 312 33.91 11.31 -7.36
N ARG A 313 33.77 10.79 -6.13
CA ARG A 313 32.53 10.10 -5.71
C ARG A 313 31.30 11.00 -5.79
N LYS A 314 31.45 12.29 -5.48
CA LYS A 314 30.37 13.28 -5.60
C LYS A 314 29.99 13.51 -7.06
N GLU A 315 30.97 13.71 -7.94
CA GLU A 315 30.74 13.92 -9.37
C GLU A 315 30.19 12.65 -10.06
N ASN A 316 30.73 11.46 -9.75
CA ASN A 316 30.18 10.18 -10.23
C ASN A 316 28.71 10.01 -9.80
N SER A 317 28.39 10.36 -8.55
CA SER A 317 27.00 10.30 -8.06
C SER A 317 26.09 11.32 -8.74
N LYS A 318 26.64 12.42 -9.28
CA LYS A 318 25.89 13.38 -10.09
C LYS A 318 25.65 12.82 -11.49
N ILE A 319 26.68 12.33 -12.18
CA ILE A 319 26.58 11.70 -13.51
C ILE A 319 25.51 10.60 -13.53
N VAL A 320 25.53 9.72 -12.53
CA VAL A 320 24.55 8.63 -12.44
C VAL A 320 23.13 9.14 -12.24
N ARG A 321 22.94 10.20 -11.41
CA ARG A 321 21.62 10.82 -11.21
C ARG A 321 21.12 11.52 -12.46
N ASP A 322 22.00 12.17 -13.21
CA ASP A 322 21.64 12.85 -14.45
C ASP A 322 21.20 11.83 -15.51
N LEU A 323 21.93 10.71 -15.65
CA LEU A 323 21.53 9.60 -16.53
C LEU A 323 20.20 8.97 -16.11
N ASP A 324 20.01 8.69 -14.82
CA ASP A 324 18.75 8.13 -14.32
C ASP A 324 17.57 9.04 -14.69
N LYS A 325 17.72 10.35 -14.51
CA LYS A 325 16.68 11.33 -14.85
C LYS A 325 16.39 11.38 -16.35
N GLU A 326 17.42 11.41 -17.19
CA GLU A 326 17.24 11.38 -18.65
C GLU A 326 16.52 10.11 -19.11
N PHE A 327 16.85 8.96 -18.50
CA PHE A 327 16.20 7.70 -18.82
C PHE A 327 14.74 7.64 -18.31
N GLU A 328 14.46 8.18 -17.13
CA GLU A 328 13.10 8.35 -16.61
C GLU A 328 12.26 9.25 -17.54
N ASP A 329 12.80 10.42 -17.94
CA ASP A 329 12.13 11.36 -18.86
C ASP A 329 11.85 10.71 -20.24
N TYR A 330 12.80 9.92 -20.76
CA TYR A 330 12.61 9.17 -22.00
C TYR A 330 11.48 8.14 -21.89
N ARG A 331 11.45 7.36 -20.79
CA ARG A 331 10.42 6.33 -20.56
C ARG A 331 9.04 6.95 -20.41
N ASP A 332 8.93 8.04 -19.66
CA ASP A 332 7.66 8.76 -19.51
C ASP A 332 7.13 9.20 -20.89
N ARG A 333 7.93 9.96 -21.65
CA ARG A 333 7.49 10.51 -22.95
C ARG A 333 7.23 9.45 -24.02
N SER A 334 8.05 8.40 -24.06
CA SER A 334 8.06 7.44 -25.17
C SER A 334 7.18 6.21 -24.92
N LEU A 335 6.92 5.87 -23.64
CA LEU A 335 6.19 4.65 -23.27
C LEU A 335 4.94 4.96 -22.45
N VAL A 336 5.06 5.71 -21.35
CA VAL A 336 3.95 5.94 -20.42
C VAL A 336 2.89 6.86 -21.04
N GLN A 337 3.28 8.03 -21.54
CA GLN A 337 2.35 9.03 -22.07
C GLN A 337 1.51 8.52 -23.26
N PRO A 338 2.06 7.77 -24.23
CA PRO A 338 1.25 7.13 -25.27
C PRO A 338 0.18 6.18 -24.73
N VAL A 339 0.52 5.35 -23.75
CA VAL A 339 -0.44 4.42 -23.12
C VAL A 339 -1.53 5.20 -22.39
N MET A 340 -1.18 6.22 -21.61
CA MET A 340 -2.15 7.04 -20.88
C MET A 340 -3.13 7.77 -21.82
N LYS A 341 -2.66 8.22 -22.99
CA LYS A 341 -3.53 8.82 -24.02
C LYS A 341 -4.56 7.82 -24.56
N VAL A 342 -4.17 6.56 -24.75
CA VAL A 342 -5.09 5.50 -25.17
C VAL A 342 -6.11 5.21 -24.06
N VAL A 343 -5.63 5.06 -22.82
CA VAL A 343 -6.49 4.82 -21.63
C VAL A 343 -7.53 5.92 -21.45
N ALA A 344 -7.16 7.18 -21.70
CA ALA A 344 -8.07 8.32 -21.58
C ALA A 344 -9.30 8.25 -22.51
N THR A 345 -9.22 7.48 -23.59
CA THR A 345 -10.33 7.30 -24.56
C THR A 345 -10.84 5.86 -24.63
N LEU A 346 -10.33 4.98 -23.78
CA LEU A 346 -10.61 3.54 -23.86
C LEU A 346 -12.07 3.25 -23.48
N PRO A 347 -12.80 2.44 -24.28
CA PRO A 347 -14.13 1.96 -23.91
C PRO A 347 -14.10 1.16 -22.60
N LYS A 348 -15.23 1.12 -21.89
CA LYS A 348 -15.33 0.46 -20.58
C LYS A 348 -15.10 -1.05 -20.65
N GLU A 349 -15.45 -1.68 -21.77
CA GLU A 349 -15.24 -3.10 -22.04
C GLU A 349 -13.74 -3.41 -22.19
N GLU A 350 -13.02 -2.62 -22.99
CA GLU A 350 -11.57 -2.78 -23.18
C GLU A 350 -10.79 -2.45 -21.89
N MET A 351 -11.25 -1.46 -21.12
CA MET A 351 -10.69 -1.21 -19.78
C MET A 351 -10.85 -2.43 -18.85
N ALA A 352 -11.99 -3.12 -18.91
CA ALA A 352 -12.23 -4.34 -18.12
C ALA A 352 -11.28 -5.47 -18.50
N GLU A 353 -11.13 -5.74 -19.80
CA GLU A 353 -10.20 -6.75 -20.31
C GLU A 353 -8.74 -6.43 -19.95
N MET A 354 -8.35 -5.16 -20.07
CA MET A 354 -7.00 -4.70 -19.70
C MET A 354 -6.72 -4.89 -18.20
N ALA A 355 -7.66 -4.50 -17.33
CA ALA A 355 -7.50 -4.65 -15.88
C ALA A 355 -7.41 -6.12 -15.49
N GLU A 356 -8.27 -6.97 -16.07
CA GLU A 356 -8.24 -8.42 -15.87
C GLU A 356 -6.88 -9.02 -16.28
N ALA A 357 -6.42 -8.70 -17.49
CA ALA A 357 -5.16 -9.21 -18.03
C ALA A 357 -3.96 -8.85 -17.15
N LEU A 358 -3.89 -7.61 -16.65
CA LEU A 358 -2.79 -7.18 -15.78
C LEU A 358 -2.77 -7.94 -14.43
N VAL A 359 -3.94 -8.19 -13.83
CA VAL A 359 -4.04 -9.00 -12.59
C VAL A 359 -3.69 -10.47 -12.86
N GLU A 360 -4.14 -11.03 -13.99
CA GLU A 360 -3.84 -12.41 -14.37
C GLU A 360 -2.35 -12.60 -14.70
N LEU A 361 -1.72 -11.66 -15.41
CA LEU A 361 -0.28 -11.65 -15.67
C LEU A 361 0.53 -11.57 -14.38
N THR A 362 0.09 -10.76 -13.41
CA THR A 362 0.73 -10.68 -12.08
C THR A 362 0.64 -12.02 -11.34
N SER A 363 -0.53 -12.64 -11.39
CA SER A 363 -0.77 -13.96 -10.81
C SER A 363 0.10 -15.04 -11.47
N LEU A 364 0.20 -15.01 -12.80
CA LEU A 364 1.03 -15.94 -13.58
C LEU A 364 2.51 -15.77 -13.24
N ARG A 365 3.02 -14.53 -13.24
CA ARG A 365 4.41 -14.22 -12.89
C ARG A 365 4.77 -14.80 -11.52
N ARG A 366 3.93 -14.61 -10.51
CA ARG A 366 4.19 -15.09 -9.15
C ARG A 366 4.18 -16.60 -9.02
N ARG A 367 3.34 -17.29 -9.79
CA ARG A 367 3.34 -18.75 -9.85
C ARG A 367 4.64 -19.32 -10.40
N VAL A 368 5.29 -18.59 -11.31
CA VAL A 368 6.59 -18.98 -11.89
C VAL A 368 7.74 -18.64 -10.95
N ASP A 369 7.72 -17.46 -10.31
CA ASP A 369 8.84 -16.97 -9.48
C ASP A 369 8.91 -17.59 -8.08
N SER A 370 7.78 -18.01 -7.51
CA SER A 370 7.70 -18.42 -6.10
C SER A 370 6.83 -19.66 -5.91
N PRO A 371 7.29 -20.66 -5.12
CA PRO A 371 6.46 -21.82 -4.75
C PRO A 371 5.29 -21.43 -3.83
N LEU A 372 5.39 -20.29 -3.13
CA LEU A 372 4.28 -19.70 -2.39
C LEU A 372 3.52 -18.76 -3.34
N GLU A 373 2.39 -19.23 -3.87
CA GLU A 373 1.49 -18.48 -4.76
C GLU A 373 0.75 -17.38 -3.96
N SER A 374 1.45 -16.31 -3.58
CA SER A 374 0.89 -15.24 -2.74
C SER A 374 -0.10 -14.32 -3.45
N VAL A 375 -0.20 -14.40 -4.78
CA VAL A 375 -1.15 -13.67 -5.64
C VAL A 375 -1.80 -14.69 -6.58
N GLY A 376 -3.11 -14.59 -6.79
CA GLY A 376 -3.84 -15.40 -7.77
C GLY A 376 -5.21 -15.89 -7.32
N GLY A 377 -5.68 -16.95 -7.97
CA GLY A 377 -7.09 -17.35 -7.92
C GLY A 377 -7.90 -16.64 -9.03
N PRO A 378 -9.24 -16.79 -9.03
CA PRO A 378 -10.08 -16.08 -9.98
C PRO A 378 -9.99 -14.57 -9.75
N THR A 379 -10.02 -13.81 -10.83
CA THR A 379 -10.06 -12.33 -10.80
C THR A 379 -11.50 -11.87 -10.72
N ASP A 380 -11.79 -10.95 -9.79
CA ASP A 380 -13.04 -10.20 -9.80
C ASP A 380 -12.82 -8.89 -10.55
N VAL A 381 -13.75 -8.52 -11.44
CA VAL A 381 -13.73 -7.31 -12.25
C VAL A 381 -15.08 -6.62 -12.16
N ALA A 382 -15.06 -5.34 -11.76
CA ALA A 382 -16.23 -4.47 -11.74
C ALA A 382 -15.98 -3.22 -12.58
N VAL A 383 -17.00 -2.83 -13.33
CA VAL A 383 -17.06 -1.60 -14.11
C VAL A 383 -18.08 -0.69 -13.47
N ILE A 384 -17.73 0.57 -13.25
CA ILE A 384 -18.63 1.60 -12.73
C ILE A 384 -18.70 2.71 -13.76
N SER A 385 -19.91 3.04 -14.21
CA SER A 385 -20.16 4.21 -15.06
C SER A 385 -21.31 5.02 -14.50
N LYS A 386 -21.38 6.33 -14.85
CA LYS A 386 -22.47 7.19 -14.35
C LYS A 386 -23.87 6.72 -14.77
N GLY A 387 -23.98 6.07 -15.94
CA GLY A 387 -25.26 5.62 -16.48
C GLY A 387 -25.70 4.24 -16.00
N ASP A 388 -24.75 3.30 -15.88
CA ASP A 388 -25.07 1.90 -15.53
C ASP A 388 -24.88 1.59 -14.04
N GLY A 389 -24.23 2.49 -13.31
CA GLY A 389 -23.79 2.23 -11.95
C GLY A 389 -22.71 1.15 -11.89
N LEU A 390 -22.63 0.44 -10.76
CA LEU A 390 -21.68 -0.66 -10.56
C LEU A 390 -22.18 -1.97 -11.19
N VAL A 391 -21.42 -2.47 -12.16
CA VAL A 391 -21.67 -3.70 -12.90
C VAL A 391 -20.50 -4.67 -12.72
N TRP A 392 -20.79 -5.93 -12.40
CA TRP A 392 -19.78 -6.99 -12.35
C TRP A 392 -19.63 -7.61 -13.75
N THR A 393 -18.47 -7.47 -14.38
CA THR A 393 -18.16 -8.13 -15.66
C THR A 393 -17.59 -9.54 -15.44
N LYS A 394 -16.83 -9.72 -14.36
CA LYS A 394 -16.35 -11.02 -13.90
C LYS A 394 -16.47 -11.08 -12.38
N ARG A 395 -17.14 -12.10 -11.85
CA ARG A 395 -17.30 -12.27 -10.41
C ARG A 395 -17.22 -13.73 -10.02
N LYS A 396 -16.40 -14.03 -9.02
CA LYS A 396 -16.40 -15.34 -8.39
C LYS A 396 -17.63 -15.52 -7.52
N HIS A 397 -18.17 -16.73 -7.56
CA HIS A 397 -19.27 -17.15 -6.70
C HIS A 397 -18.82 -18.36 -5.89
N TYR A 398 -19.06 -18.35 -4.57
CA TYR A 398 -18.79 -19.53 -3.74
C TYR A 398 -19.84 -20.64 -3.91
N PHE A 399 -20.94 -20.34 -4.60
CA PHE A 399 -22.06 -21.24 -4.85
C PHE A 399 -22.69 -20.95 -6.21
N ASP A 400 -23.33 -21.96 -6.78
CA ASP A 400 -24.15 -21.79 -7.97
C ASP A 400 -25.55 -21.27 -7.59
N ALA A 401 -25.93 -20.13 -8.17
CA ALA A 401 -27.23 -19.51 -7.98
C ALA A 401 -28.39 -20.41 -8.46
N ALA A 402 -28.17 -21.22 -9.50
CA ALA A 402 -29.19 -22.15 -10.02
C ALA A 402 -29.54 -23.24 -9.00
N LEU A 403 -28.58 -23.66 -8.18
CA LEU A 403 -28.77 -24.63 -7.09
C LEU A 403 -29.40 -24.01 -5.83
N ASN A 404 -29.39 -22.67 -5.71
CA ASN A 404 -29.76 -21.96 -4.47
C ASN A 404 -30.87 -20.92 -4.72
N ARG A 405 -31.92 -21.30 -5.44
CA ARG A 405 -33.04 -20.39 -5.77
C ARG A 405 -33.71 -19.78 -4.54
N ASP A 406 -33.87 -20.56 -3.47
CA ASP A 406 -34.44 -20.08 -2.20
C ASP A 406 -33.65 -18.87 -1.63
N PHE A 407 -32.32 -18.91 -1.71
CA PHE A 407 -31.48 -17.79 -1.26
C PHE A 407 -31.81 -16.49 -2.01
N LEU A 408 -31.96 -16.56 -3.34
CA LEU A 408 -32.32 -15.41 -4.16
C LEU A 408 -33.70 -14.87 -3.79
N THR A 409 -34.68 -15.74 -3.60
CA THR A 409 -36.05 -15.37 -3.19
C THR A 409 -36.05 -14.68 -1.83
N ARG A 410 -35.37 -15.26 -0.83
CA ARG A 410 -35.26 -14.65 0.52
C ARG A 410 -34.57 -13.29 0.47
N LYS A 411 -33.54 -13.14 -0.37
CA LYS A 411 -32.86 -11.84 -0.55
C LYS A 411 -33.76 -10.79 -1.21
N ALA A 412 -34.52 -11.16 -2.24
CA ALA A 412 -35.47 -10.26 -2.89
C ALA A 412 -36.57 -9.80 -1.92
N LEU A 413 -37.13 -10.72 -1.13
CA LEU A 413 -38.12 -10.40 -0.10
C LEU A 413 -37.58 -9.48 1.00
N GLN A 414 -36.32 -9.69 1.40
CA GLN A 414 -35.66 -8.83 2.39
C GLN A 414 -35.52 -7.39 1.87
N LEU A 415 -35.17 -7.22 0.59
CA LEU A 415 -35.10 -5.90 -0.06
C LEU A 415 -36.49 -5.23 -0.17
N GLN A 416 -37.53 -6.01 -0.46
CA GLN A 416 -38.90 -5.50 -0.53
C GLN A 416 -39.46 -5.07 0.83
N LYS A 417 -39.19 -5.82 1.91
CA LYS A 417 -39.60 -5.46 3.28
C LYS A 417 -39.02 -4.13 3.75
N VAL A 418 -37.72 -3.90 3.49
CA VAL A 418 -37.08 -2.61 3.79
C VAL A 418 -37.80 -1.46 3.08
N SER A 419 -38.27 -1.66 1.83
CA SER A 419 -39.03 -0.63 1.11
C SER A 419 -40.46 -0.40 1.61
N LEU A 420 -41.07 -1.37 2.31
CA LEU A 420 -42.46 -1.32 2.79
C LEU A 420 -42.56 -0.74 4.20
N ASP A 421 -41.62 -1.09 5.08
CA ASP A 421 -41.56 -0.52 6.44
C ASP A 421 -41.26 1.00 6.40
N GLU A 422 -40.62 1.49 5.34
CA GLU A 422 -40.34 2.92 5.11
C GLU A 422 -41.49 3.70 4.42
N ARG A 423 -42.46 3.02 3.78
CA ARG A 423 -43.70 3.68 3.29
C ARG A 423 -44.76 3.85 4.38
N SER A 424 -44.54 3.22 5.52
CA SER A 424 -45.47 3.14 6.65
C SER A 424 -45.07 4.07 7.81
N ASN A 425 -43.93 4.77 7.67
CA ASN A 425 -43.49 5.90 8.48
C ASN A 425 -43.48 7.16 7.62
#